data_AF-A0A2M8UZ71-F1
#
_entry.id   AF-A0A2M8UZ71-F1
#
_cell.length_a   1.000
_cell.length_b   1.000
_cell.length_c   1.000
_cell.angle_alpha   90.00
_cell.angle_beta   90.00
_cell.angle_gamma   90.00
#
_symmetry.space_group_name_H-M   'P 1'
#
loop_
_entity.id
_entity.type
_entity.pdbx_description
1 polymer ?
#
loop_
_entity_poly.entity_id
_entity_poly.type
_entity_poly.pdbx_seq_one_letter_code
_entity_poly.pdbx_strand_id
1 'polypeptide(L)'
;MAARNSKQQLCVVTLGYQRFLLPQPDALKLIDIMSRAAQVERGYADGDFKFVVGEAPEAELSVVRPGQLAMPQAAAAPVPTSSRRKSPGQLPHQTFLLEGK
;
A
#
# COMPACT_ATOMS: atom_id res chain seq x y z
N MET A 1 5.75 -8.16 4.31
CA MET A 1 5.35 -8.57 2.95
C MET A 1 6.33 -7.96 1.95
N ALA A 2 6.98 -8.84 1.18
CA ALA A 2 7.89 -8.64 0.04
C ALA A 2 8.77 -7.38 -0.03
N ALA A 3 10.06 -7.55 0.28
CA ALA A 3 11.12 -6.66 -0.19
C ALA A 3 11.18 -6.71 -1.73
N ARG A 4 10.70 -5.64 -2.39
CA ARG A 4 10.75 -5.51 -3.85
C ARG A 4 12.20 -5.34 -4.29
N ASN A 5 12.64 -6.22 -5.19
CA ASN A 5 13.94 -6.19 -5.84
C ASN A 5 14.19 -4.79 -6.45
N SER A 6 15.21 -4.08 -5.96
CA SER A 6 15.51 -2.67 -6.26
C SER A 6 15.92 -2.40 -7.71
N LYS A 7 15.96 -3.42 -8.59
CA LYS A 7 16.26 -3.30 -10.02
C LYS A 7 15.03 -3.35 -10.94
N GLN A 8 13.83 -3.58 -10.40
CA GLN A 8 12.62 -3.66 -11.23
C GLN A 8 12.14 -2.25 -11.60
N GLN A 9 12.10 -1.96 -12.91
CA GLN A 9 11.46 -0.73 -13.42
C GLN A 9 9.98 -0.77 -13.07
N LEU A 10 9.48 0.36 -12.58
CA LEU A 10 8.08 0.53 -12.20
C LEU A 10 7.36 1.33 -13.29
N CYS A 11 6.13 0.95 -13.54
CA CYS A 11 5.27 1.58 -14.53
C CYS A 11 3.93 1.92 -13.88
N VAL A 12 3.40 3.09 -14.23
CA VAL A 12 2.03 3.47 -13.96
C VAL A 12 1.21 3.12 -15.20
N VAL A 13 0.16 2.33 -15.02
CA VAL A 13 -0.82 2.06 -16.07
C VAL A 13 -2.10 2.82 -15.72
N THR A 14 -2.57 3.66 -16.63
CA THR A 14 -3.82 4.40 -16.51
C THR A 14 -4.89 3.71 -17.33
N LEU A 15 -6.00 3.35 -16.71
CA LEU A 15 -7.18 2.74 -17.34
C LEU A 15 -8.38 3.62 -17.00
N GLY A 16 -8.82 4.44 -17.95
CA GLY A 16 -9.81 5.50 -17.70
C GLY A 16 -9.39 6.40 -16.53
N TYR A 17 -10.15 6.39 -15.44
CA TYR A 17 -9.88 7.22 -14.25
C TYR A 17 -8.98 6.56 -13.20
N GLN A 18 -8.64 5.28 -13.38
CA GLN A 18 -7.87 4.51 -12.41
C GLN A 18 -6.40 4.44 -12.81
N ARG A 19 -5.51 4.53 -11.81
CA ARG A 19 -4.06 4.47 -12.00
C ARG A 19 -3.49 3.35 -11.15
N PHE A 20 -2.72 2.46 -11.77
CA PHE A 20 -2.14 1.28 -11.14
C PHE A 20 -0.62 1.33 -11.23
N LEU A 21 0.06 1.05 -10.11
CA LEU A 21 1.52 0.93 -10.06
C LEU A 21 1.92 -0.54 -10.13
N LEU A 22 2.61 -0.92 -11.20
CA LEU A 22 2.99 -2.29 -11.50
C LEU A 22 4.48 -2.41 -11.85
N PRO A 23 5.11 -3.57 -11.62
CA PRO A 23 6.37 -3.89 -12.27
C PRO A 23 6.22 -3.87 -13.79
N GLN A 24 7.26 -3.43 -14.51
CA GLN A 24 7.30 -3.38 -15.97
C GLN A 24 6.78 -4.64 -16.69
N PRO A 25 7.18 -5.88 -16.34
CA PRO A 25 6.70 -7.07 -17.06
C PRO A 25 5.19 -7.28 -16.91
N ASP A 26 4.60 -6.86 -15.80
CA ASP A 26 3.16 -7.00 -15.56
C ASP A 26 2.38 -5.87 -16.22
N ALA A 27 2.95 -4.65 -16.21
CA ALA A 27 2.38 -3.50 -16.89
C ALA A 27 2.25 -3.71 -18.41
N LEU A 28 3.26 -4.30 -19.04
CA LEU A 28 3.23 -4.60 -20.48
C LEU A 28 2.16 -5.64 -20.82
N LYS A 29 2.02 -6.69 -20.01
CA LYS A 29 0.94 -7.69 -20.18
C LYS A 29 -0.43 -7.06 -20.04
N LEU A 30 -0.59 -6.14 -19.07
CA LEU A 30 -1.87 -5.47 -18.86
C LEU A 30 -2.25 -4.61 -20.07
N ILE A 31 -1.33 -3.79 -20.59
CA ILE A 31 -1.54 -3.00 -21.82
C ILE A 31 -1.92 -3.91 -22.98
N ASP A 32 -1.18 -5.01 -23.16
CA ASP A 32 -1.42 -5.96 -24.24
C ASP A 32 -2.82 -6.59 -24.16
N ILE A 33 -3.25 -7.01 -22.96
CA ILE A 33 -4.61 -7.51 -22.74
C ILE A 33 -5.66 -6.44 -23.03
N MET A 34 -5.47 -5.23 -22.50
CA MET A 34 -6.42 -4.13 -22.63
C MET A 34 -6.55 -3.65 -24.08
N SER A 35 -5.47 -3.69 -24.86
CA SER A 35 -5.48 -3.34 -26.29
C SER A 35 -6.37 -4.24 -27.14
N ARG A 36 -6.63 -5.47 -26.67
CA ARG A 36 -7.48 -6.45 -27.35
C ARG A 36 -8.85 -6.62 -26.68
N ALA A 37 -9.04 -5.99 -25.53
CA ALA A 37 -10.30 -6.04 -24.80
C ALA A 37 -11.31 -5.08 -25.45
N ALA A 38 -12.59 -5.39 -25.31
CA ALA A 38 -13.68 -4.47 -25.62
C ALA A 38 -14.39 -4.12 -24.32
N GLN A 39 -14.74 -2.84 -24.15
CA GLN A 39 -15.56 -2.40 -23.04
C GLN A 39 -16.96 -3.02 -23.17
N VAL A 40 -17.54 -3.42 -22.04
CA VAL A 40 -18.88 -3.99 -22.02
C VAL A 40 -19.72 -3.26 -20.99
N GLU A 41 -20.85 -2.71 -21.44
CA GLU A 41 -21.84 -2.10 -20.58
C GLU A 41 -23.03 -3.04 -20.39
N ARG A 42 -23.60 -3.03 -19.18
CA ARG A 42 -24.78 -3.84 -18.87
C ARG A 42 -26.03 -2.99 -19.07
N GLY A 43 -26.88 -3.44 -19.98
CA GLY A 43 -28.18 -2.85 -20.23
C GLY A 43 -29.31 -3.80 -19.85
N TYR A 44 -30.47 -3.23 -19.54
CA TYR A 44 -31.71 -3.97 -19.50
C TYR A 44 -32.53 -3.55 -20.71
N ALA A 45 -32.69 -4.47 -21.68
CA ALA A 45 -33.38 -4.21 -22.93
C ALA A 45 -34.23 -5.43 -23.30
N ASP A 46 -35.46 -5.18 -23.75
CA ASP A 46 -36.44 -6.21 -24.14
C ASP A 46 -36.78 -7.23 -23.03
N GLY A 47 -36.72 -6.82 -21.76
CA GLY A 47 -37.06 -7.69 -20.63
C GLY A 47 -35.92 -8.57 -20.12
N ASP A 48 -34.74 -8.52 -20.74
CA ASP A 48 -33.58 -9.32 -20.35
C ASP A 48 -32.33 -8.46 -20.07
N PHE A 49 -31.43 -9.02 -19.25
CA PHE A 49 -30.10 -8.44 -19.06
C PHE A 49 -29.22 -8.76 -20.26
N LYS A 50 -28.84 -7.71 -21.00
CA LYS A 50 -27.95 -7.80 -22.14
C LYS A 50 -26.66 -7.04 -21.86
N PHE A 51 -25.60 -7.47 -22.53
CA PHE A 51 -24.30 -6.82 -22.50
C PHE A 51 -24.07 -6.15 -23.85
N VAL A 52 -23.84 -4.85 -23.84
CA VAL A 52 -23.55 -4.06 -25.03
C VAL A 52 -22.05 -3.91 -25.13
N VAL A 53 -21.48 -4.42 -26.22
CA VAL A 53 -20.05 -4.31 -26.51
C VAL A 53 -19.78 -2.95 -27.12
N GLY A 54 -18.86 -2.21 -26.51
CA GLY A 54 -18.37 -0.92 -26.97
C GLY A 54 -16.96 -1.02 -27.57
N GLU A 55 -16.26 0.11 -27.54
CA GLU A 55 -14.90 0.22 -28.10
C GLU A 55 -13.82 -0.34 -27.18
N ALA A 56 -12.59 -0.40 -27.70
CA ALA A 56 -11.43 -0.77 -26.91
C ALA A 56 -11.18 0.30 -25.81
N PRO A 57 -10.88 -0.12 -24.57
CA PRO A 57 -10.66 0.81 -23.48
C PRO A 57 -9.35 1.60 -23.67
N GLU A 58 -9.37 2.88 -23.32
CA GLU A 58 -8.16 3.70 -23.30
C GLU A 58 -7.20 3.25 -22.20
N ALA A 59 -6.01 2.80 -22.61
CA ALA A 59 -4.95 2.35 -21.72
C ALA A 59 -3.65 3.10 -22.02
N GLU A 60 -3.10 3.78 -21.01
CA GLU A 60 -1.84 4.52 -21.12
C GLU A 60 -0.78 3.90 -20.19
N LEU A 61 0.47 3.80 -20.66
CA LEU A 61 1.60 3.34 -19.88
C LEU A 61 2.64 4.43 -19.71
N SER A 62 2.97 4.75 -18.47
CA SER A 62 4.02 5.69 -18.11
C SER A 62 5.08 5.01 -17.27
N VAL A 63 6.34 5.03 -17.71
CA VAL A 63 7.46 4.51 -16.92
C VAL A 63 7.84 5.52 -15.84
N VAL A 64 7.92 5.09 -14.59
CA VAL A 64 8.22 5.96 -13.44
C VAL A 64 9.50 5.55 -12.75
N ARG A 65 10.29 6.56 -12.35
CA ARG A 65 11.49 6.34 -11.53
C ARG A 65 11.10 6.22 -10.06
N PRO A 66 11.87 5.47 -9.23
CA PRO A 66 11.60 5.35 -7.81
C PRO A 66 11.45 6.70 -7.08
N GLY A 67 12.22 7.73 -7.47
CA GLY A 67 12.15 9.06 -6.88
C GLY A 67 10.90 9.88 -7.23
N GLN A 68 10.08 9.44 -8.19
CA GLN A 68 8.80 10.08 -8.53
C GLN A 68 7.63 9.51 -7.71
N LEU A 69 7.87 8.46 -6.92
CA LEU A 69 6.85 7.81 -6.10
C LEU A 69 6.93 8.33 -4.67
N ALA A 70 5.92 9.08 -4.25
CA ALA A 70 5.72 9.42 -2.85
C ALA A 70 4.88 8.34 -2.18
N MET A 71 5.40 7.72 -1.12
CA MET A 71 4.52 6.96 -0.23
C MET A 71 3.77 7.97 0.66
N PRO A 72 2.44 7.89 0.77
CA PRO A 72 1.74 8.64 1.80
C PRO A 72 2.33 8.18 3.14
N GLN A 73 2.94 9.12 3.86
CA GLN A 73 3.55 8.83 5.15
C GLN A 73 2.42 8.39 6.08
N ALA A 74 2.40 7.09 6.40
CA ALA A 74 1.52 6.57 7.43
C ALA A 74 1.76 7.46 8.66
N ALA A 75 0.71 8.13 9.14
CA ALA A 75 0.77 8.93 10.35
C ALA A 75 1.53 8.11 11.40
N ALA A 76 2.67 8.63 11.85
CA ALA A 76 3.56 7.91 12.74
C ALA A 76 2.73 7.39 13.91
N ALA A 77 2.62 6.07 14.05
CA ALA A 77 2.05 5.49 15.24
C ALA A 77 2.82 6.10 16.43
N PRO A 78 2.14 6.65 17.45
CA PRO A 78 2.81 7.31 18.55
C PRO A 78 3.80 6.31 19.16
N VAL A 79 5.07 6.68 19.16
CA VAL A 79 6.14 5.84 19.72
C VAL A 79 5.81 5.68 21.21
N PRO A 80 5.52 4.46 21.71
CA PRO A 80 5.36 4.27 23.14
C PRO A 80 6.69 4.64 23.79
N THR A 81 6.69 5.68 24.63
CA THR A 81 7.86 6.07 25.41
C THR A 81 8.31 4.87 26.22
N SER A 82 9.46 4.30 25.87
CA SER A 82 10.08 3.21 26.61
C SER A 82 10.31 3.67 28.05
N SER A 83 9.44 3.24 28.97
CA SER A 83 9.64 3.44 30.39
C SER A 83 10.86 2.62 30.80
N ARG A 84 11.98 3.31 31.01
CA ARG A 84 13.22 2.81 31.60
C ARG A 84 12.91 1.86 32.76
N ARG A 85 13.03 0.54 32.54
CA ARG A 85 12.94 -0.46 33.62
C ARG A 85 14.03 -0.14 34.63
N LYS A 86 13.65 0.36 35.81
CA LYS A 86 14.53 0.37 36.99
C LYS A 86 14.76 -1.09 37.37
N SER A 87 16.02 -1.51 37.32
CA SER A 87 16.47 -2.80 37.84
C SER A 87 16.09 -2.92 39.33
N PRO A 88 15.65 -4.10 39.80
CA PRO A 88 15.33 -4.32 41.20
C PRO A 88 16.65 -4.46 41.97
N GLY A 89 17.19 -3.33 42.42
CA GLY A 89 18.41 -3.26 43.19
C GLY A 89 18.25 -2.31 44.37
N GLN A 90 18.27 -2.89 45.56
CA GLN A 90 18.41 -2.29 46.89
C GLN A 90 17.13 -1.82 47.60
N LEU A 91 16.73 -2.64 48.57
CA LEU A 91 16.00 -2.23 49.77
C LEU A 91 17.01 -1.57 50.72
N PRO A 92 16.82 -0.32 51.17
CA PRO A 92 17.58 0.21 52.29
C PRO A 92 17.06 -0.40 53.59
N HIS A 93 17.93 -1.13 54.29
CA HIS A 93 17.71 -1.50 55.69
C HIS A 93 17.57 -0.21 56.51
N GLN A 94 16.38 0.08 57.03
CA GLN A 94 16.24 1.07 58.10
C GLN A 94 16.43 0.35 59.44
N THR A 95 17.52 0.70 60.12
CA THR A 95 17.79 0.32 61.51
C THR A 95 17.01 1.27 62.41
N PHE A 96 15.86 0.84 62.93
CA PHE A 96 15.14 1.60 63.95
C PHE A 96 15.77 1.28 65.30
N LEU A 97 16.66 2.17 65.73
CA LEU A 97 17.25 2.20 67.06
C LEU A 97 16.19 2.80 68.00
N LEU A 98 15.48 1.95 68.74
CA LEU A 98 14.57 2.37 69.80
C LEU A 98 15.40 2.78 71.02
N GLU A 99 15.78 4.05 71.08
CA GLU A 99 16.15 4.73 72.32
C GLU A 99 14.89 5.08 73.13
N GLY A 100 15.04 4.97 74.45
CA GLY A 100 13.97 4.96 75.44
C GLY A 100 13.22 6.26 75.66
N LYS A 101 12.08 6.19 76.36
CA LYS A 101 11.94 6.29 77.82
C LYS A 101 10.49 5.96 78.20
#